data_AF-A0A6C1B2P9-F1
#
_entry.id   AF-A0A6C1B2P9-F1
#
_cell.length_a   1.000
_cell.length_b   1.000
_cell.length_c   1.000
_cell.angle_alpha   90.00
_cell.angle_beta   90.00
_cell.angle_gamma   90.00
#
_symmetry.space_group_name_H-M   'P 1'
#
loop_
_entity.id
_entity.type
_entity.pdbx_description
1 polymer ?
#
loop_
_entity_poly.entity_id
_entity_poly.type
_entity_poly.pdbx_seq_one_letter_code
_entity_poly.pdbx_strand_id
1 'polypeptide(L)'
;MPHYHPKKNEQGKPVELEHPSQPTPPATWQDPAAIATVAPEGAMPDSINGIALRAWADAPTTADGWEQLAAATRFDEPDFNAKKSPASGVVIVEPDGRIWIVSPSNQFGGYINTFPKGKQGSEKLSLKATALKEAFEESGLQVELIAHLCDVERTTSTTRYYLARRIAGNPSEMGWESQAVHLVPRDHLAAFVSHTNDLAVLEALDRKLPTRPMEADIVRAGALAAGFRILATVNGFRRQFGSWPTQLRIYRMTAEGIKRDILTDTGWLMLEAKMRIALMEEASLFAHGDERQFEYDGVHDLPTDGERADRWIWKTDFSL
;
A
#
# COMPACT_ATOMS: atom_id res chain seq x y z
N MET A 1 -25.47 -22.14 15.05
CA MET A 1 -25.21 -22.85 13.79
C MET A 1 -23.76 -22.61 13.44
N PRO A 2 -23.03 -23.57 12.85
CA PRO A 2 -21.66 -23.36 12.40
C PRO A 2 -21.62 -22.28 11.32
N HIS A 3 -20.63 -21.39 11.39
CA HIS A 3 -20.38 -20.37 10.39
C HIS A 3 -19.22 -20.85 9.51
N TYR A 4 -19.40 -20.84 8.20
CA TYR A 4 -18.36 -21.27 7.26
C TYR A 4 -17.84 -20.09 6.46
N HIS A 5 -16.54 -20.09 6.20
CA HIS A 5 -15.95 -19.22 5.19
C HIS A 5 -16.54 -19.61 3.81
N PRO A 6 -16.94 -18.64 2.96
CA PRO A 6 -17.54 -18.93 1.66
C PRO A 6 -16.58 -19.64 0.70
N LYS A 7 -15.29 -19.29 0.76
CA LYS A 7 -14.23 -20.00 0.04
C LYS A 7 -13.78 -21.26 0.78
N LYS A 8 -13.54 -22.32 0.02
CA LYS A 8 -13.00 -23.60 0.50
C LYS A 8 -11.48 -23.53 0.62
N ASN A 9 -10.92 -24.42 1.43
CA ASN A 9 -9.46 -24.58 1.50
C ASN A 9 -8.87 -25.21 0.23
N GLU A 10 -7.54 -25.32 0.19
CA GLU A 10 -6.79 -25.92 -0.93
C GLU A 10 -7.24 -27.35 -1.30
N GLN A 11 -7.83 -28.09 -0.33
CA GLN A 11 -8.35 -29.44 -0.53
C GLN A 11 -9.83 -29.47 -0.95
N GLY A 12 -10.43 -28.31 -1.22
CA GLY A 12 -11.84 -28.18 -1.57
C GLY A 12 -12.80 -28.42 -0.40
N LYS A 13 -12.32 -28.36 0.85
CA LYS A 13 -13.14 -28.58 2.05
C LYS A 13 -13.69 -27.25 2.60
N PRO A 14 -14.91 -27.25 3.18
CA PRO A 14 -15.42 -26.11 3.93
C PRO A 14 -14.50 -25.75 5.10
N VAL A 15 -14.39 -24.46 5.41
CA VAL A 15 -13.60 -23.94 6.52
C VAL A 15 -14.56 -23.34 7.54
N GLU A 16 -14.68 -23.96 8.71
CA GLU A 16 -15.50 -23.42 9.80
C GLU A 16 -14.78 -22.27 10.48
N LEU A 17 -15.50 -21.19 10.78
CA LEU A 17 -15.05 -20.03 11.53
C LEU A 17 -15.64 -20.12 12.93
N GLU A 18 -14.79 -20.40 13.92
CA GLU A 18 -15.20 -20.58 15.32
C GLU A 18 -15.66 -19.25 15.94
N HIS A 19 -14.96 -18.17 15.57
CA HIS A 19 -15.20 -16.81 16.04
C HIS A 19 -15.19 -15.82 14.86
N PRO A 20 -16.23 -15.81 14.01
CA PRO A 20 -16.30 -14.92 12.86
C PRO A 20 -16.17 -13.46 13.29
N SER A 21 -15.41 -12.69 12.51
CA SER A 21 -15.25 -11.25 12.76
C SER A 21 -16.54 -10.49 12.48
N GLN A 22 -16.75 -9.39 13.22
CA GLN A 22 -17.88 -8.50 12.97
C GLN A 22 -17.50 -7.36 12.03
N PRO A 23 -18.20 -7.17 10.90
CA PRO A 23 -17.95 -6.05 10.00
C PRO A 23 -18.38 -4.72 10.63
N THR A 24 -17.72 -3.64 10.26
CA THR A 24 -18.09 -2.28 10.67
C THR A 24 -19.11 -1.67 9.70
N PRO A 25 -19.86 -0.61 10.11
CA PRO A 25 -20.77 0.09 9.21
C PRO A 25 -20.06 0.68 7.98
N PRO A 26 -20.73 0.80 6.81
CA PRO A 26 -20.11 1.29 5.57
C PRO A 26 -19.42 2.66 5.67
N ALA A 27 -19.89 3.54 6.56
CA ALA A 27 -19.32 4.87 6.74
C ALA A 27 -17.86 4.86 7.25
N THR A 28 -17.44 3.82 7.98
CA THR A 28 -16.06 3.74 8.52
C THR A 28 -15.01 3.64 7.42
N TRP A 29 -15.37 3.11 6.25
CA TRP A 29 -14.45 3.02 5.11
C TRP A 29 -14.01 4.39 4.56
N GLN A 30 -14.85 5.43 4.72
CA GLN A 30 -14.53 6.79 4.28
C GLN A 30 -13.96 7.67 5.41
N ASP A 31 -13.97 7.19 6.66
CA ASP A 31 -13.40 7.90 7.80
C ASP A 31 -11.92 7.49 7.99
N PRO A 32 -10.95 8.38 7.71
CA PRO A 32 -9.53 8.07 7.86
C PRO A 32 -9.09 7.85 9.31
N ALA A 33 -9.91 8.24 10.30
CA ALA A 33 -9.65 8.03 11.73
C ALA A 33 -10.31 6.75 12.27
N ALA A 34 -11.20 6.11 11.53
CA ALA A 34 -11.87 4.88 11.95
C ALA A 34 -11.10 3.62 11.52
N ILE A 35 -11.21 2.56 12.31
CA ILE A 35 -10.88 1.20 11.86
C ILE A 35 -12.10 0.67 11.11
N ALA A 36 -11.91 0.30 9.84
CA ALA A 36 -12.93 -0.37 9.05
C ALA A 36 -12.62 -1.88 8.98
N THR A 37 -13.65 -2.71 9.04
CA THR A 37 -13.55 -4.18 8.98
C THR A 37 -14.60 -4.73 8.03
N VAL A 38 -14.19 -5.65 7.15
CA VAL A 38 -15.08 -6.48 6.34
C VAL A 38 -14.85 -7.96 6.67
N ALA A 39 -15.93 -8.71 6.76
CA ALA A 39 -15.92 -10.16 6.79
C ALA A 39 -16.15 -10.71 5.36
N PRO A 40 -15.87 -11.99 5.07
CA PRO A 40 -16.09 -12.57 3.74
C PRO A 40 -17.45 -12.28 3.15
N GLU A 41 -17.47 -11.88 1.87
CA GLU A 41 -18.67 -11.45 1.12
C GLU A 41 -19.45 -10.28 1.76
N GLY A 42 -18.82 -9.55 2.68
CA GLY A 42 -19.41 -8.37 3.31
C GLY A 42 -19.56 -7.18 2.36
N ALA A 43 -20.50 -6.29 2.69
CA ALA A 43 -20.76 -5.09 1.89
C ALA A 43 -19.56 -4.13 1.89
N MET A 44 -19.23 -3.60 0.72
CA MET A 44 -18.15 -2.64 0.51
C MET A 44 -18.66 -1.40 -0.24
N PRO A 45 -18.08 -0.21 -0.01
CA PRO A 45 -18.35 0.95 -0.86
C PRO A 45 -17.77 0.76 -2.27
N ASP A 46 -18.20 1.58 -3.22
CA ASP A 46 -17.73 1.49 -4.61
C ASP A 46 -16.24 1.81 -4.75
N SER A 47 -15.70 2.70 -3.91
CA SER A 47 -14.29 3.09 -3.92
C SER A 47 -13.82 3.58 -2.54
N ILE A 48 -12.50 3.52 -2.35
CA ILE A 48 -11.79 4.13 -1.23
C ILE A 48 -10.63 4.93 -1.83
N ASN A 49 -10.47 6.19 -1.42
CA ASN A 49 -9.41 7.10 -1.90
C ASN A 49 -9.34 7.21 -3.43
N GLY A 50 -10.51 7.20 -4.10
CA GLY A 50 -10.60 7.26 -5.57
C GLY A 50 -10.21 5.97 -6.30
N ILE A 51 -9.90 4.88 -5.57
CA ILE A 51 -9.58 3.58 -6.16
C ILE A 51 -10.77 2.66 -5.96
N ALA A 52 -11.37 2.21 -7.07
CA ALA A 52 -12.52 1.32 -7.08
C ALA A 52 -12.24 0.00 -6.36
N LEU A 53 -13.24 -0.50 -5.63
CA LEU A 53 -13.22 -1.82 -5.03
C LEU A 53 -13.91 -2.80 -5.96
N ARG A 54 -13.11 -3.55 -6.71
CA ARG A 54 -13.57 -4.56 -7.66
C ARG A 54 -12.73 -5.81 -7.51
N ALA A 55 -13.37 -6.97 -7.59
CA ALA A 55 -12.65 -8.24 -7.62
C ALA A 55 -11.60 -8.22 -8.73
N TRP A 56 -10.40 -8.70 -8.44
CA TRP A 56 -9.34 -8.82 -9.41
C TRP A 56 -9.55 -10.10 -10.24
N ALA A 57 -10.42 -10.00 -11.24
CA ALA A 57 -10.92 -11.14 -12.00
C ALA A 57 -9.85 -11.86 -12.83
N ASP A 58 -8.79 -11.15 -13.22
CA ASP A 58 -7.65 -11.63 -13.99
C ASP A 58 -6.39 -11.81 -13.14
N ALA A 59 -6.54 -12.01 -11.82
CA ALA A 59 -5.44 -12.37 -10.94
C ALA A 59 -4.70 -13.62 -11.46
N PRO A 60 -3.36 -13.65 -11.45
CA PRO A 60 -2.62 -14.80 -11.91
C PRO A 60 -2.99 -16.09 -11.16
N THR A 61 -3.17 -17.18 -11.90
CA THR A 61 -3.43 -18.51 -11.34
C THR A 61 -2.26 -19.48 -11.52
N THR A 62 -1.13 -18.98 -12.05
CA THR A 62 0.07 -19.77 -12.35
C THR A 62 1.30 -19.07 -11.78
N ALA A 63 2.33 -19.86 -11.49
CA ALA A 63 3.60 -19.33 -11.00
C ALA A 63 4.22 -18.31 -11.98
N ASP A 64 4.23 -18.62 -13.27
CA ASP A 64 4.74 -17.73 -14.31
C ASP A 64 3.99 -16.38 -14.36
N GLY A 65 2.68 -16.39 -14.15
CA GLY A 65 1.88 -15.15 -14.14
C GLY A 65 2.23 -14.26 -12.94
N TRP A 66 2.44 -14.85 -11.75
CA TRP A 66 2.90 -14.11 -10.58
C TRP A 66 4.32 -13.57 -10.76
N GLU A 67 5.21 -14.33 -11.39
CA GLU A 67 6.58 -13.88 -11.68
C GLU A 67 6.62 -12.74 -12.70
N GLN A 68 5.79 -12.79 -13.74
CA GLN A 68 5.67 -11.69 -14.70
C GLN A 68 5.21 -10.40 -14.03
N LEU A 69 4.24 -10.51 -13.13
CA LEU A 69 3.78 -9.36 -12.34
C LEU A 69 4.89 -8.83 -11.42
N ALA A 70 5.61 -9.72 -10.73
CA ALA A 70 6.73 -9.36 -9.88
C ALA A 70 7.86 -8.67 -10.67
N ALA A 71 8.16 -9.12 -11.89
CA ALA A 71 9.20 -8.56 -12.75
C ALA A 71 8.89 -7.13 -13.22
N ALA A 72 7.62 -6.70 -13.21
CA ALA A 72 7.24 -5.33 -13.51
C ALA A 72 7.61 -4.33 -12.39
N THR A 73 7.84 -4.83 -11.17
CA THR A 73 8.22 -4.03 -10.01
C THR A 73 9.71 -3.67 -10.06
N ARG A 74 10.05 -2.38 -10.00
CA ARG A 74 11.44 -1.90 -10.02
C ARG A 74 11.76 -1.00 -8.83
N PHE A 75 12.52 -1.55 -7.89
CA PHE A 75 13.23 -0.82 -6.84
C PHE A 75 14.46 -1.63 -6.43
N ASP A 76 15.44 -0.94 -5.85
CA ASP A 76 16.63 -1.58 -5.30
C ASP A 76 16.25 -2.47 -4.13
N GLU A 77 16.63 -3.73 -4.24
CA GLU A 77 16.32 -4.75 -3.25
C GLU A 77 17.63 -5.35 -2.73
N PRO A 78 17.86 -5.37 -1.40
CA PRO A 78 19.06 -5.96 -0.84
C PRO A 78 19.02 -7.50 -0.95
N ASP A 79 20.19 -8.13 -0.91
CA ASP A 79 20.31 -9.59 -0.86
C ASP A 79 19.49 -10.18 0.28
N PHE A 80 18.82 -11.31 0.03
CA PHE A 80 18.03 -12.01 1.04
C PHE A 80 18.84 -13.08 1.74
N ASN A 81 19.27 -12.78 2.96
CA ASN A 81 20.09 -13.66 3.79
C ASN A 81 19.21 -14.48 4.75
N ALA A 82 18.46 -15.44 4.22
CA ALA A 82 17.57 -16.28 5.01
C ALA A 82 18.33 -17.24 5.94
N LYS A 83 18.00 -17.24 7.23
CA LYS A 83 18.51 -18.24 8.19
C LYS A 83 17.57 -19.45 8.32
N LYS A 84 16.33 -19.30 7.87
CA LYS A 84 15.25 -20.29 7.97
C LYS A 84 14.49 -20.37 6.66
N SER A 85 13.40 -21.16 6.62
CA SER A 85 12.56 -21.25 5.43
C SER A 85 12.12 -19.86 4.96
N PRO A 86 12.30 -19.54 3.67
CA PRO A 86 11.97 -18.24 3.15
C PRO A 86 10.45 -18.00 3.15
N ALA A 87 10.05 -16.79 3.51
CA ALA A 87 8.67 -16.33 3.50
C ALA A 87 8.64 -14.87 3.01
N SER A 88 7.49 -14.42 2.54
CA SER A 88 7.33 -13.03 2.14
C SER A 88 5.94 -12.50 2.43
N GLY A 89 5.83 -11.19 2.61
CA GLY A 89 4.59 -10.50 2.91
C GLY A 89 4.63 -9.02 2.52
N VAL A 90 3.52 -8.33 2.75
CA VAL A 90 3.34 -6.93 2.36
C VAL A 90 2.78 -6.07 3.48
N VAL A 91 3.22 -4.83 3.51
CA VAL A 91 2.54 -3.73 4.21
C VAL A 91 1.93 -2.84 3.16
N ILE A 92 0.59 -2.80 3.11
CA ILE A 92 -0.14 -2.07 2.07
C ILE A 92 -0.65 -0.76 2.66
N VAL A 93 -0.19 0.37 2.13
CA VAL A 93 -0.55 1.72 2.58
C VAL A 93 -1.56 2.33 1.61
N GLU A 94 -2.64 2.88 2.16
CA GLU A 94 -3.60 3.68 1.41
C GLU A 94 -3.15 5.14 1.25
N PRO A 95 -3.64 5.88 0.25
CA PRO A 95 -3.32 7.29 0.07
C PRO A 95 -3.65 8.19 1.27
N ASP A 96 -4.62 7.84 2.11
CA ASP A 96 -4.89 8.57 3.37
C ASP A 96 -3.94 8.18 4.52
N GLY A 97 -3.09 7.19 4.32
CA GLY A 97 -2.11 6.67 5.26
C GLY A 97 -2.58 5.49 6.10
N ARG A 98 -3.86 5.06 6.00
CA ARG A 98 -4.32 3.83 6.66
C ARG A 98 -3.63 2.59 6.08
N ILE A 99 -3.60 1.52 6.85
CA ILE A 99 -2.86 0.29 6.55
C ILE A 99 -3.81 -0.89 6.49
N TRP A 100 -3.68 -1.72 5.45
CA TRP A 100 -4.43 -2.96 5.35
C TRP A 100 -3.85 -4.05 6.23
N ILE A 101 -4.72 -4.73 6.98
CA ILE A 101 -4.39 -5.78 7.94
C ILE A 101 -5.37 -6.94 7.74
N VAL A 102 -4.93 -8.16 7.98
CA VAL A 102 -5.79 -9.36 7.92
C VAL A 102 -5.96 -9.98 9.30
N SER A 103 -7.13 -10.56 9.53
CA SER A 103 -7.38 -11.51 10.62
C SER A 103 -7.34 -12.93 10.06
N PRO A 104 -6.32 -13.74 10.39
CA PRO A 104 -6.28 -15.14 9.95
C PRO A 104 -7.48 -15.94 10.49
N SER A 105 -8.02 -16.84 9.68
CA SER A 105 -9.10 -17.76 10.06
C SER A 105 -8.70 -18.56 11.29
N ASN A 106 -9.55 -18.50 12.32
CA ASN A 106 -9.33 -19.16 13.63
C ASN A 106 -7.95 -18.83 14.25
N GLN A 107 -7.43 -17.63 14.00
CA GLN A 107 -6.16 -17.13 14.55
C GLN A 107 -4.97 -18.05 14.25
N PHE A 108 -4.90 -18.59 13.03
CA PHE A 108 -3.84 -19.49 12.61
C PHE A 108 -2.44 -18.94 12.97
N GLY A 109 -1.61 -19.80 13.57
CA GLY A 109 -0.27 -19.42 14.03
C GLY A 109 -0.24 -18.49 15.25
N GLY A 110 -1.37 -18.30 15.95
CA GLY A 110 -1.49 -17.44 17.12
C GLY A 110 -1.62 -15.95 16.80
N TYR A 111 -1.92 -15.59 15.56
CA TYR A 111 -2.12 -14.20 15.14
C TYR A 111 -3.59 -13.83 15.23
N ILE A 112 -3.92 -12.81 16.00
CA ILE A 112 -5.26 -12.20 15.98
C ILE A 112 -5.39 -11.35 14.70
N ASN A 113 -4.47 -10.41 14.52
CA ASN A 113 -4.35 -9.53 13.36
C ASN A 113 -2.88 -9.49 12.93
N THR A 114 -2.62 -9.42 11.63
CA THR A 114 -1.24 -9.39 11.10
C THR A 114 -1.19 -8.83 9.68
N PHE A 115 0.02 -8.60 9.19
CA PHE A 115 0.25 -8.27 7.79
C PHE A 115 0.12 -9.52 6.90
N PRO A 116 -0.41 -9.38 5.67
CA PRO A 116 -0.50 -10.49 4.73
C PRO A 116 0.87 -11.10 4.43
N LYS A 117 1.01 -12.43 4.56
CA LYS A 117 2.28 -13.13 4.35
C LYS A 117 2.14 -14.66 4.28
N GLY A 118 3.07 -15.28 3.57
CA GLY A 118 3.19 -16.74 3.56
C GLY A 118 4.61 -17.21 3.26
N LYS A 119 4.83 -18.52 3.42
CA LYS A 119 6.09 -19.18 3.07
C LYS A 119 6.17 -19.33 1.56
N GLN A 120 7.37 -19.31 1.00
CA GLN A 120 7.54 -19.75 -0.39
C GLN A 120 7.08 -21.21 -0.50
N GLY A 121 5.99 -21.42 -1.23
CA GLY A 121 5.44 -22.76 -1.48
C GLY A 121 6.33 -23.59 -2.39
N SER A 122 5.88 -24.79 -2.73
CA SER A 122 6.58 -25.70 -3.64
C SER A 122 6.76 -25.16 -5.06
N GLU A 123 6.00 -24.13 -5.42
CA GLU A 123 6.01 -23.46 -6.73
C GLU A 123 7.27 -22.61 -6.97
N LYS A 124 8.13 -22.44 -5.94
CA LYS A 124 9.42 -21.72 -6.02
C LYS A 124 9.32 -20.28 -6.54
N LEU A 125 8.20 -19.62 -6.27
CA LEU A 125 8.01 -18.19 -6.55
C LEU A 125 9.13 -17.35 -5.93
N SER A 126 9.55 -16.29 -6.60
CA SER A 126 10.37 -15.22 -6.04
C SER A 126 9.68 -14.60 -4.82
N LEU A 127 10.44 -13.91 -3.97
CA LEU A 127 9.87 -13.28 -2.77
C LEU A 127 8.84 -12.21 -3.14
N LYS A 128 9.10 -11.42 -4.18
CA LYS A 128 8.14 -10.45 -4.72
C LYS A 128 6.86 -11.13 -5.22
N ALA A 129 6.99 -12.19 -6.02
CA ALA A 129 5.83 -12.95 -6.52
C ALA A 129 5.03 -13.58 -5.37
N THR A 130 5.72 -14.12 -4.36
CA THR A 130 5.10 -14.64 -3.13
C THR A 130 4.33 -13.54 -2.42
N ALA A 131 4.96 -12.39 -2.14
CA ALA A 131 4.31 -11.28 -1.46
C ALA A 131 3.05 -10.76 -2.19
N LEU A 132 3.09 -10.70 -3.53
CA LEU A 132 1.94 -10.31 -4.36
C LEU A 132 0.80 -11.33 -4.30
N LYS A 133 1.14 -12.63 -4.39
CA LYS A 133 0.18 -13.73 -4.25
C LYS A 133 -0.49 -13.71 -2.89
N GLU A 134 0.30 -13.63 -1.82
CA GLU A 134 -0.17 -13.60 -0.43
C GLU A 134 -1.04 -12.36 -0.13
N ALA A 135 -0.67 -11.19 -0.69
CA ALA A 135 -1.52 -10.01 -0.61
C ALA A 135 -2.91 -10.28 -1.20
N PHE A 136 -2.97 -10.88 -2.39
CA PHE A 136 -4.23 -11.20 -3.03
C PHE A 136 -5.01 -12.31 -2.31
N GLU A 137 -4.34 -13.39 -1.94
CA GLU A 137 -4.98 -14.54 -1.30
C GLU A 137 -5.51 -14.20 0.09
N GLU A 138 -4.73 -13.54 0.94
CA GLU A 138 -5.17 -13.26 2.31
C GLU A 138 -6.06 -12.01 2.40
N SER A 139 -5.95 -11.04 1.47
CA SER A 139 -6.70 -9.78 1.58
C SER A 139 -7.63 -9.47 0.41
N GLY A 140 -7.62 -10.21 -0.69
CA GLY A 140 -8.41 -9.91 -1.89
C GLY A 140 -7.94 -8.67 -2.66
N LEU A 141 -6.81 -8.06 -2.26
CA LEU A 141 -6.30 -6.82 -2.83
C LEU A 141 -5.31 -7.07 -3.96
N GLN A 142 -5.40 -6.24 -5.01
CA GLN A 142 -4.34 -6.10 -6.00
C GLN A 142 -3.43 -4.95 -5.60
N VAL A 143 -2.13 -5.24 -5.50
CA VAL A 143 -1.14 -4.28 -4.99
C VAL A 143 0.03 -4.12 -5.93
N GLU A 144 0.69 -2.96 -5.82
CA GLU A 144 1.97 -2.67 -6.45
C GLU A 144 3.01 -2.51 -5.36
N LEU A 145 4.09 -3.27 -5.42
CA LEU A 145 5.20 -3.13 -4.48
C LEU A 145 6.01 -1.89 -4.85
N ILE A 146 6.35 -1.07 -3.86
CA ILE A 146 7.06 0.20 -4.08
C ILE A 146 8.44 0.23 -3.42
N ALA A 147 8.68 -0.59 -2.39
CA ALA A 147 10.01 -0.72 -1.79
C ALA A 147 10.18 -2.04 -1.02
N HIS A 148 11.44 -2.46 -0.84
CA HIS A 148 11.79 -3.36 0.27
C HIS A 148 11.57 -2.63 1.61
N LEU A 149 10.93 -3.30 2.57
CA LEU A 149 10.69 -2.79 3.91
C LEU A 149 11.72 -3.33 4.92
N CYS A 150 11.67 -4.63 5.20
CA CYS A 150 12.57 -5.29 6.16
C CYS A 150 12.53 -6.82 6.01
N ASP A 151 13.55 -7.49 6.59
CA ASP A 151 13.54 -8.93 6.81
C ASP A 151 13.36 -9.23 8.30
N VAL A 152 12.47 -10.16 8.64
CA VAL A 152 12.15 -10.53 10.02
C VAL A 152 12.40 -12.01 10.27
N GLU A 153 13.25 -12.31 11.24
CA GLU A 153 13.46 -13.66 11.75
C GLU A 153 12.28 -14.10 12.63
N ARG A 154 11.56 -15.14 12.22
CA ARG A 154 10.45 -15.76 12.96
C ARG A 154 10.84 -17.15 13.44
N THR A 155 9.96 -17.84 14.14
CA THR A 155 10.23 -19.18 14.69
C THR A 155 10.67 -20.17 13.60
N THR A 156 9.91 -20.28 12.50
CA THR A 156 10.16 -21.27 11.43
C THR A 156 10.59 -20.67 10.10
N SER A 157 10.64 -19.35 9.98
CA SER A 157 10.91 -18.67 8.70
C SER A 157 11.71 -17.39 8.89
N THR A 158 12.39 -16.97 7.83
CA THR A 158 12.84 -15.58 7.65
C THR A 158 11.84 -14.96 6.67
N THR A 159 11.15 -13.89 7.08
CA THR A 159 10.08 -13.27 6.28
C THR A 159 10.53 -11.93 5.73
N ARG A 160 10.59 -11.79 4.41
CA ARG A 160 10.82 -10.50 3.74
C ARG A 160 9.51 -9.75 3.57
N TYR A 161 9.47 -8.51 4.06
CA TYR A 161 8.35 -7.60 3.84
C TYR A 161 8.68 -6.56 2.78
N TYR A 162 7.68 -6.30 1.95
CA TYR A 162 7.67 -5.18 1.03
C TYR A 162 6.66 -4.13 1.48
N LEU A 163 6.96 -2.89 1.16
CA LEU A 163 5.98 -1.82 1.19
C LEU A 163 5.23 -1.81 -0.13
N ALA A 164 3.91 -1.70 -0.06
CA ALA A 164 3.04 -1.73 -1.22
C ALA A 164 1.95 -0.66 -1.12
N ARG A 165 1.32 -0.36 -2.25
CA ARG A 165 0.08 0.43 -2.34
C ARG A 165 -0.98 -0.37 -3.08
N ARG A 166 -2.24 -0.17 -2.71
CA ARG A 166 -3.35 -0.78 -3.44
C ARG A 166 -3.51 -0.12 -4.81
N ILE A 167 -3.77 -0.94 -5.82
CA ILE A 167 -4.11 -0.47 -7.17
C ILE A 167 -5.48 -0.95 -7.64
N ALA A 168 -6.00 -2.06 -7.08
CA ALA A 168 -7.37 -2.52 -7.24
C ALA A 168 -7.68 -3.61 -6.18
N GLY A 169 -8.61 -4.51 -6.49
CA GLY A 169 -9.03 -5.59 -5.59
C GLY A 169 -10.19 -5.18 -4.69
N ASN A 170 -10.77 -6.18 -4.03
CA ASN A 170 -11.88 -6.00 -3.12
C ASN A 170 -11.62 -6.82 -1.85
N PRO A 171 -11.52 -6.19 -0.68
CA PRO A 171 -11.23 -6.89 0.56
C PRO A 171 -12.37 -7.75 1.08
N SER A 172 -13.56 -7.75 0.47
CA SER A 172 -14.60 -8.76 0.73
C SER A 172 -14.32 -10.10 0.05
N GLU A 173 -13.36 -10.12 -0.90
CA GLU A 173 -12.95 -11.28 -1.69
C GLU A 173 -11.71 -11.98 -1.12
N MET A 174 -11.43 -11.83 0.18
CA MET A 174 -10.33 -12.54 0.82
C MET A 174 -10.47 -14.07 0.68
N GLY A 175 -9.33 -14.74 0.67
CA GLY A 175 -9.18 -16.19 0.70
C GLY A 175 -9.61 -16.79 2.04
N TRP A 176 -9.79 -18.10 2.05
CA TRP A 176 -10.24 -18.86 3.22
C TRP A 176 -9.29 -18.78 4.42
N GLU A 177 -8.04 -18.39 4.19
CA GLU A 177 -7.02 -18.23 5.23
C GLU A 177 -7.27 -17.01 6.10
N SER A 178 -8.10 -16.07 5.65
CA SER A 178 -8.50 -14.89 6.42
C SER A 178 -10.00 -14.88 6.69
N GLN A 179 -10.37 -14.47 7.90
CA GLN A 179 -11.76 -14.30 8.32
C GLN A 179 -12.20 -12.83 8.39
N ALA A 180 -11.25 -11.91 8.21
CA ALA A 180 -11.54 -10.50 7.99
C ALA A 180 -10.35 -9.76 7.37
N VAL A 181 -10.67 -8.64 6.75
CA VAL A 181 -9.70 -7.63 6.32
C VAL A 181 -10.07 -6.29 6.97
N HIS A 182 -9.06 -5.57 7.42
CA HIS A 182 -9.18 -4.32 8.14
C HIS A 182 -8.43 -3.21 7.42
N LEU A 183 -8.96 -2.00 7.51
CA LEU A 183 -8.25 -0.77 7.15
C LEU A 183 -8.05 0.06 8.41
N VAL A 184 -6.79 0.19 8.83
CA VAL A 184 -6.41 0.64 10.19
C VAL A 184 -5.62 1.94 10.11
N PRO A 185 -6.02 3.01 10.84
CA PRO A 185 -5.22 4.23 10.92
C PRO A 185 -3.87 3.99 11.59
N ARG A 186 -2.83 4.72 11.14
CA ARG A 186 -1.45 4.54 11.64
C ARG A 186 -1.34 4.65 13.16
N ASP A 187 -2.07 5.57 13.77
CA ASP A 187 -2.01 5.82 15.22
C ASP A 187 -2.64 4.67 16.04
N HIS A 188 -3.47 3.82 15.42
CA HIS A 188 -4.05 2.63 16.05
C HIS A 188 -3.27 1.34 15.73
N LEU A 189 -2.38 1.37 14.73
CA LEU A 189 -1.78 0.18 14.14
C LEU A 189 -1.02 -0.69 15.15
N ALA A 190 -0.18 -0.06 15.98
CA ALA A 190 0.64 -0.79 16.96
C ALA A 190 -0.19 -1.48 18.05
N ALA A 191 -1.36 -0.92 18.40
CA ALA A 191 -2.28 -1.56 19.33
C ALA A 191 -3.10 -2.67 18.64
N PHE A 192 -3.36 -2.52 17.34
CA PHE A 192 -4.18 -3.45 16.57
C PHE A 192 -3.43 -4.73 16.16
N VAL A 193 -2.13 -4.61 15.87
CA VAL A 193 -1.24 -5.72 15.54
C VAL A 193 -0.35 -6.02 16.74
N SER A 194 -0.74 -7.02 17.53
CA SER A 194 -0.12 -7.28 18.84
C SER A 194 0.98 -8.35 18.85
N HIS A 195 1.19 -9.07 17.74
CA HIS A 195 2.16 -10.15 17.71
C HIS A 195 3.61 -9.60 17.69
N THR A 196 4.49 -10.16 18.53
CA THR A 196 5.88 -9.70 18.69
C THR A 196 6.69 -9.65 17.40
N ASN A 197 6.54 -10.67 16.54
CA ASN A 197 7.16 -10.69 15.20
C ASN A 197 6.75 -9.52 14.27
N ASP A 198 5.66 -8.82 14.55
CA ASP A 198 5.19 -7.71 13.71
C ASP A 198 5.73 -6.36 14.22
N LEU A 199 6.30 -6.30 15.44
CA LEU A 199 6.93 -5.09 15.99
C LEU A 199 8.09 -4.58 15.11
N ALA A 200 8.92 -5.48 14.59
CA ALA A 200 10.02 -5.12 13.70
C ALA A 200 9.52 -4.54 12.37
N VAL A 201 8.34 -4.99 11.91
CA VAL A 201 7.68 -4.46 10.70
C VAL A 201 7.17 -3.05 10.96
N LEU A 202 6.55 -2.82 12.12
CA LEU A 202 6.08 -1.49 12.55
C LEU A 202 7.25 -0.49 12.66
N GLU A 203 8.35 -0.89 13.28
CA GLU A 203 9.54 -0.03 13.40
C GLU A 203 10.13 0.32 12.02
N ALA A 204 10.23 -0.67 11.13
CA ALA A 204 10.70 -0.44 9.76
C ALA A 204 9.77 0.50 8.98
N LEU A 205 8.46 0.36 9.18
CA LEU A 205 7.45 1.20 8.56
C LEU A 205 7.54 2.64 9.06
N ASP A 206 7.71 2.86 10.36
CA ASP A 206 7.86 4.20 10.94
C ASP A 206 9.14 4.90 10.48
N ARG A 207 10.21 4.13 10.22
CA ARG A 207 11.45 4.66 9.66
C ARG A 207 11.33 5.07 8.19
N LYS A 208 10.61 4.27 7.38
CA LYS A 208 10.46 4.52 5.93
C LYS A 208 9.33 5.47 5.58
N LEU A 209 8.25 5.46 6.34
CA LEU A 209 7.06 6.27 6.17
C LEU A 209 6.62 6.86 7.52
N PRO A 210 7.37 7.85 8.04
CA PRO A 210 7.06 8.48 9.32
C PRO A 210 5.68 9.14 9.27
N THR A 211 4.94 9.07 10.38
CA THR A 211 3.64 9.72 10.51
C THR A 211 3.75 11.23 10.68
N ARG A 212 4.91 11.71 11.15
CA ARG A 212 5.26 13.12 11.37
C ARG A 212 6.70 13.36 10.88
N PRO A 213 6.95 13.38 9.56
CA PRO A 213 8.27 13.69 9.03
C PRO A 213 8.70 15.12 9.37
N MET A 214 10.00 15.32 9.52
CA MET A 214 10.63 16.63 9.46
C MET A 214 10.91 17.00 8.00
N GLU A 215 11.08 18.28 7.70
CA GLU A 215 11.46 18.74 6.35
C GLU A 215 12.72 18.04 5.83
N ALA A 216 13.73 17.84 6.69
CA ALA A 216 14.96 17.14 6.35
C ALA A 216 14.77 15.65 6.03
N ASP A 217 13.66 15.05 6.48
CA ASP A 217 13.31 13.68 6.09
C ASP A 217 12.75 13.62 4.68
N ILE A 218 12.30 14.74 4.10
CA ILE A 218 11.58 14.78 2.82
C ILE A 218 12.43 15.39 1.71
N VAL A 219 13.06 16.53 1.99
CA VAL A 219 13.84 17.29 1.00
C VAL A 219 15.31 17.39 1.40
N ARG A 220 16.19 17.38 0.39
CA ARG A 220 17.61 17.68 0.52
C ARG A 220 17.78 19.20 0.56
N ALA A 221 18.69 19.69 1.40
CA ALA A 221 18.86 21.12 1.66
C ALA A 221 19.12 21.94 0.36
N GLY A 222 18.43 23.07 0.20
CA GLY A 222 18.65 24.03 -0.90
C GLY A 222 17.88 23.77 -2.21
N ALA A 223 16.96 22.79 -2.24
CA ALA A 223 16.44 22.22 -3.49
C ALA A 223 14.97 22.54 -3.85
N LEU A 224 14.27 23.40 -3.10
CA LEU A 224 12.82 23.54 -3.21
C LEU A 224 12.34 24.06 -4.60
N ALA A 225 13.15 24.85 -5.32
CA ALA A 225 12.75 25.50 -6.57
C ALA A 225 12.20 24.55 -7.66
N ALA A 226 12.74 23.32 -7.78
CA ALA A 226 12.30 22.36 -8.79
C ALA A 226 11.25 21.34 -8.28
N GLY A 227 11.20 21.07 -6.97
CA GLY A 227 10.13 20.28 -6.34
C GLY A 227 8.76 20.96 -6.42
N PHE A 228 8.73 22.29 -6.55
CA PHE A 228 7.50 23.07 -6.71
C PHE A 228 6.68 22.70 -7.94
N ARG A 229 7.27 22.16 -9.00
CA ARG A 229 6.50 21.75 -10.18
C ARG A 229 5.56 20.59 -9.86
N ILE A 230 6.01 19.62 -9.05
CA ILE A 230 5.14 18.53 -8.59
C ILE A 230 3.99 19.11 -7.76
N LEU A 231 4.31 19.93 -6.75
CA LEU A 231 3.30 20.53 -5.87
C LEU A 231 2.29 21.38 -6.65
N ALA A 232 2.77 22.24 -7.56
CA ALA A 232 1.93 23.06 -8.42
C ALA A 232 1.02 22.23 -9.32
N THR A 233 1.55 21.16 -9.93
CA THR A 233 0.76 20.27 -10.80
C THR A 233 -0.33 19.55 -10.02
N VAL A 234 0.01 19.02 -8.82
CA VAL A 234 -0.96 18.32 -7.96
C VAL A 234 -2.01 19.29 -7.41
N ASN A 235 -1.60 20.50 -6.98
CA ASN A 235 -2.51 21.55 -6.55
C ASN A 235 -3.43 22.02 -7.69
N GLY A 236 -2.90 22.19 -8.89
CA GLY A 236 -3.66 22.58 -10.08
C GLY A 236 -4.74 21.55 -10.42
N PHE A 237 -4.38 20.26 -10.42
CA PHE A 237 -5.35 19.17 -10.57
C PHE A 237 -6.45 19.23 -9.50
N ARG A 238 -6.06 19.33 -8.22
CA ARG A 238 -7.01 19.40 -7.10
C ARG A 238 -7.96 20.59 -7.24
N ARG A 239 -7.43 21.76 -7.54
CA ARG A 239 -8.21 23.00 -7.73
C ARG A 239 -9.20 22.88 -8.88
N GLN A 240 -8.78 22.29 -10.00
CA GLN A 240 -9.63 22.16 -11.18
C GLN A 240 -10.71 21.08 -11.02
N PHE A 241 -10.41 19.98 -10.32
CA PHE A 241 -11.23 18.78 -10.35
C PHE A 241 -11.85 18.38 -9.02
N GLY A 242 -11.48 19.04 -7.92
CA GLY A 242 -12.04 18.78 -6.59
C GLY A 242 -11.68 17.41 -6.02
N SER A 243 -10.67 16.73 -6.56
CA SER A 243 -10.13 15.44 -6.10
C SER A 243 -8.61 15.44 -6.20
N TRP A 244 -7.95 14.59 -5.42
CA TRP A 244 -6.50 14.38 -5.54
C TRP A 244 -6.19 13.47 -6.74
N PRO A 245 -5.06 13.68 -7.45
CA PRO A 245 -4.67 12.79 -8.53
C PRO A 245 -4.22 11.43 -8.00
N THR A 246 -4.43 10.38 -8.80
CA THR A 246 -3.99 9.00 -8.52
C THR A 246 -2.71 8.64 -9.25
N GLN A 247 -2.28 9.45 -10.22
CA GLN A 247 -1.04 9.26 -10.96
C GLN A 247 -0.38 10.61 -11.30
N LEU A 248 0.95 10.63 -11.23
CA LEU A 248 1.81 11.65 -11.82
C LEU A 248 2.55 11.04 -13.00
N ARG A 249 2.46 11.66 -14.17
CA ARG A 249 3.28 11.32 -15.33
C ARG A 249 4.36 12.38 -15.51
N ILE A 250 5.61 11.96 -15.49
CA ILE A 250 6.76 12.86 -15.38
C ILE A 250 7.86 12.46 -16.35
N TYR A 251 8.47 13.44 -17.01
CA TYR A 251 9.66 13.23 -17.81
C TYR A 251 10.75 12.50 -16.99
N ARG A 252 11.29 11.41 -17.53
CA ARG A 252 12.26 10.52 -16.87
C ARG A 252 13.41 11.28 -16.25
N MET A 253 14.07 12.15 -17.02
CA MET A 253 15.24 12.89 -16.51
C MET A 253 14.85 13.87 -15.39
N THR A 254 13.63 14.41 -15.42
CA THR A 254 13.12 15.24 -14.32
C THR A 254 12.87 14.39 -13.09
N ALA A 255 12.23 13.23 -13.21
CA ALA A 255 12.03 12.32 -12.09
C ALA A 255 13.36 11.88 -11.45
N GLU A 256 14.34 11.50 -12.27
CA GLU A 256 15.68 11.14 -11.82
C GLU A 256 16.39 12.30 -11.11
N GLY A 257 16.32 13.51 -11.67
CA GLY A 257 16.85 14.72 -11.04
C GLY A 257 16.18 15.04 -9.70
N ILE A 258 14.84 14.91 -9.62
CA ILE A 258 14.10 15.11 -8.38
C ILE A 258 14.53 14.09 -7.32
N LYS A 259 14.60 12.81 -7.67
CA LYS A 259 15.00 11.75 -6.75
C LYS A 259 16.46 11.89 -6.28
N ARG A 260 17.36 12.33 -7.17
CA ARG A 260 18.77 12.50 -6.87
C ARG A 260 19.05 13.75 -6.03
N ASP A 261 18.47 14.89 -6.43
CA ASP A 261 18.92 16.20 -5.97
C ASP A 261 17.92 16.89 -5.03
N ILE A 262 16.63 16.51 -5.06
CA ILE A 262 15.57 17.24 -4.34
C ILE A 262 14.98 16.42 -3.21
N LEU A 263 14.39 15.26 -3.51
CA LEU A 263 13.76 14.42 -2.51
C LEU A 263 14.78 13.46 -1.90
N THR A 264 14.64 13.23 -0.60
CA THR A 264 15.24 12.05 0.03
C THR A 264 14.51 10.80 -0.46
N ASP A 265 15.03 9.61 -0.13
CA ASP A 265 14.33 8.36 -0.42
C ASP A 265 12.98 8.29 0.30
N THR A 266 12.90 8.80 1.53
CA THR A 266 11.65 8.90 2.29
C THR A 266 10.67 9.86 1.61
N GLY A 267 11.12 11.04 1.17
CA GLY A 267 10.28 12.00 0.45
C GLY A 267 9.73 11.44 -0.85
N TRP A 268 10.55 10.73 -1.63
CA TRP A 268 10.12 10.04 -2.84
C TRP A 268 9.11 8.92 -2.54
N LEU A 269 9.40 8.11 -1.51
CA LEU A 269 8.54 6.99 -1.13
C LEU A 269 7.17 7.46 -0.62
N MET A 270 7.12 8.57 0.11
CA MET A 270 5.87 9.19 0.54
C MET A 270 5.04 9.67 -0.67
N LEU A 271 5.68 10.14 -1.74
CA LEU A 271 4.99 10.49 -2.98
C LEU A 271 4.42 9.23 -3.67
N GLU A 272 5.22 8.17 -3.81
CA GLU A 272 4.78 6.90 -4.40
C GLU A 272 3.66 6.22 -3.59
N ALA A 273 3.66 6.39 -2.27
CA ALA A 273 2.59 5.88 -1.41
C ALA A 273 1.24 6.59 -1.65
N LYS A 274 1.24 7.79 -2.21
CA LYS A 274 0.02 8.58 -2.49
C LYS A 274 -0.51 8.37 -3.89
N MET A 275 0.39 8.22 -4.85
CA MET A 275 0.04 8.18 -6.27
C MET A 275 1.06 7.39 -7.08
N ARG A 276 0.63 6.87 -8.23
CA ARG A 276 1.52 6.21 -9.18
C ARG A 276 2.47 7.21 -9.83
N ILE A 277 3.75 6.89 -9.91
CA ILE A 277 4.69 7.66 -10.73
C ILE A 277 4.93 6.90 -12.04
N ALA A 278 4.55 7.52 -13.16
CA ALA A 278 4.77 6.99 -14.49
C ALA A 278 5.80 7.85 -15.23
N LEU A 279 6.87 7.22 -15.68
CA LEU A 279 7.94 7.90 -16.39
C LEU A 279 7.59 8.05 -17.88
N MET A 280 7.91 9.22 -18.44
CA MET A 280 7.71 9.56 -19.85
C MET A 280 9.03 9.99 -20.49
N GLU A 281 9.14 9.92 -21.81
CA GLU A 281 10.32 10.37 -22.55
C GLU A 281 10.16 11.81 -23.04
N GLU A 282 8.93 12.34 -23.12
CA GLU A 282 8.69 13.75 -23.41
C GLU A 282 8.86 14.65 -22.17
N ALA A 283 9.39 15.85 -22.39
CA ALA A 283 9.68 16.84 -21.35
C ALA A 283 8.41 17.55 -20.82
N SER A 284 7.53 16.81 -20.16
CA SER A 284 6.27 17.31 -19.58
C SER A 284 6.02 16.75 -18.18
N LEU A 285 5.01 17.31 -17.50
CA LEU A 285 4.55 16.91 -16.18
C LEU A 285 3.02 17.00 -16.12
N PHE A 286 2.38 15.86 -15.85
CA PHE A 286 0.92 15.74 -15.76
C PHE A 286 0.49 15.09 -14.46
N ALA A 287 -0.62 15.57 -13.90
CA ALA A 287 -1.37 14.86 -12.87
C ALA A 287 -2.65 14.26 -13.49
N HIS A 288 -2.99 13.03 -13.10
CA HIS A 288 -4.11 12.26 -13.64
C HIS A 288 -5.00 11.68 -12.53
N GLY A 289 -6.30 11.58 -12.80
CA GLY A 289 -7.29 10.91 -11.94
C GLY A 289 -8.68 10.87 -12.58
N ASP A 290 -9.39 9.75 -12.50
CA ASP A 290 -10.72 9.52 -13.10
C ASP A 290 -10.84 10.02 -14.56
N GLU A 291 -9.94 9.57 -15.43
CA GLU A 291 -9.86 9.97 -16.86
C GLU A 291 -9.57 11.47 -17.11
N ARG A 292 -9.38 12.26 -16.06
CA ARG A 292 -9.03 13.68 -16.13
C ARG A 292 -7.51 13.82 -16.05
N GLN A 293 -6.99 14.89 -16.65
CA GLN A 293 -5.58 15.25 -16.59
C GLN A 293 -5.40 16.75 -16.41
N PHE A 294 -4.31 17.12 -15.75
CA PHE A 294 -3.84 18.49 -15.59
C PHE A 294 -2.37 18.54 -16.00
N GLU A 295 -2.04 19.38 -16.98
CA GLU A 295 -0.65 19.68 -17.33
C GLU A 295 -0.16 20.87 -16.52
N TYR A 296 1.08 20.80 -16.06
CA TYR A 296 1.74 21.93 -15.42
C TYR A 296 1.70 23.18 -16.31
N ASP A 297 1.11 24.27 -15.81
CA ASP A 297 0.84 25.50 -16.57
C ASP A 297 1.83 26.65 -16.26
N GLY A 298 2.84 26.42 -15.43
CA GLY A 298 3.80 27.44 -15.03
C GLY A 298 3.40 28.26 -13.81
N VAL A 299 2.21 28.05 -13.23
CA VAL A 299 1.72 28.79 -12.07
C VAL A 299 2.15 28.10 -10.78
N HIS A 300 2.70 28.88 -9.84
CA HIS A 300 3.25 28.39 -8.57
C HIS A 300 2.40 28.73 -7.34
N ASP A 301 1.18 29.22 -7.53
CA ASP A 301 0.32 29.66 -6.44
C ASP A 301 -0.06 28.49 -5.52
N LEU A 302 0.41 28.55 -4.28
CA LEU A 302 -0.02 27.61 -3.25
C LEU A 302 -1.44 27.94 -2.79
N PRO A 303 -2.33 26.94 -2.69
CA PRO A 303 -3.59 27.10 -2.00
C PRO A 303 -3.37 27.62 -0.58
N THR A 304 -4.18 28.59 -0.16
CA THR A 304 -4.13 29.15 1.20
C THR A 304 -5.03 28.40 2.18
N ASP A 305 -5.92 27.56 1.67
CA ASP A 305 -6.71 26.61 2.44
C ASP A 305 -5.91 25.33 2.70
N GLY A 306 -6.36 24.49 3.64
CA GLY A 306 -5.67 23.25 4.01
C GLY A 306 -5.53 22.21 2.90
N GLU A 307 -5.88 22.53 1.66
CA GLU A 307 -5.83 21.67 0.47
C GLU A 307 -4.50 21.77 -0.28
N ARG A 308 -3.39 21.92 0.45
CA ARG A 308 -2.05 21.95 -0.16
C ARG A 308 -1.50 20.53 -0.37
N ALA A 309 -0.91 20.30 -1.54
CA ALA A 309 -0.31 19.03 -1.91
C ALA A 309 0.83 18.60 -0.96
N ASP A 310 1.58 19.52 -0.36
CA ASP A 310 2.65 19.17 0.59
C ASP A 310 2.09 18.63 1.91
N ARG A 311 1.01 19.22 2.42
CA ARG A 311 0.27 18.66 3.56
C ARG A 311 -0.32 17.30 3.24
N TRP A 312 -0.90 17.14 2.06
CA TRP A 312 -1.52 15.88 1.67
C TRP A 312 -0.50 14.76 1.44
N ILE A 313 0.60 15.04 0.74
CA ILE A 313 1.63 14.06 0.41
C ILE A 313 2.53 13.79 1.61
N TRP A 314 3.07 14.85 2.21
CA TRP A 314 4.18 14.79 3.15
C TRP A 314 3.81 15.20 4.58
N LYS A 315 2.55 15.59 4.84
CA LYS A 315 2.08 15.99 6.18
C LYS A 315 2.92 17.13 6.81
N THR A 316 3.50 17.98 5.96
CA THR A 316 4.31 19.12 6.37
C THR A 316 3.87 20.38 5.63
N ASP A 317 4.21 21.52 6.21
CA ASP A 317 4.11 22.84 5.59
C ASP A 317 5.50 23.25 5.13
N PHE A 318 5.74 23.20 3.81
CA PHE A 318 6.93 23.85 3.28
C PHE A 318 6.70 25.36 3.23
N SER A 319 7.59 26.12 3.87
CA SER A 319 7.68 27.56 3.67
C SER A 319 8.24 27.82 2.27
N LEU A 320 7.52 28.62 1.48
CA LEU A 320 8.03 29.20 0.23
C LEU A 320 9.01 30.33 0.52
#